data_AF-A0AAW4WEP6-F1
#
_entry.id   AF-A0AAW4WEP6-F1
#
_cell.length_a   1.000
_cell.length_b   1.000
_cell.length_c   1.000
_cell.angle_alpha   90.00
_cell.angle_beta   90.00
_cell.angle_gamma   90.00
#
_symmetry.space_group_name_H-M   'P 1'
#
loop_
_entity.id
_entity.type
_entity.pdbx_description
1 polymer ?
#
loop_
_entity_poly.entity_id
_entity_poly.type
_entity_poly.pdbx_seq_one_letter_code
_entity_poly.pdbx_strand_id
1 'polypeptide(L)'
;MSNSLAAVHPELVAEWSEKNLPLTPDSITFGSNKKVWWKGACGHEWQTTTMLANSEFVALLKQANTDSSKMAEVIGVSEAQLRFVTNTASGMGLIKCGSVVIPFDNQISKDTDLYRLYNTNIHEKIAEQKKKEAMLQ
;
A
#
# COMPACT_ATOMS: atom_id res chain seq x y z
N MET A 1 7.99 -22.42 2.66
CA MET A 1 6.60 -22.14 2.21
C MET A 1 6.72 -21.48 0.84
N SER A 2 5.99 -21.98 -0.17
CA SER A 2 6.00 -21.40 -1.52
C SER A 2 5.08 -20.18 -1.57
N ASN A 3 5.56 -19.06 -2.08
CA ASN A 3 4.80 -17.81 -2.25
C ASN A 3 4.38 -17.58 -3.72
N SER A 4 4.34 -18.65 -4.53
CA SER A 4 3.93 -18.57 -5.93
C SER A 4 2.42 -18.26 -6.03
N LEU A 5 2.00 -17.65 -7.14
CA LEU A 5 0.59 -17.36 -7.41
C LEU A 5 -0.24 -18.65 -7.35
N ALA A 6 0.25 -19.74 -7.96
CA ALA A 6 -0.44 -21.03 -7.93
C ALA A 6 -0.59 -21.63 -6.53
N ALA A 7 0.40 -21.43 -5.65
CA ALA A 7 0.37 -21.98 -4.30
C ALA A 7 -0.54 -21.19 -3.34
N VAL A 8 -0.65 -19.88 -3.55
CA VAL A 8 -1.41 -18.98 -2.66
C VAL A 8 -2.82 -18.71 -3.18
N HIS A 9 -3.01 -18.68 -4.50
CA HIS A 9 -4.27 -18.35 -5.19
C HIS A 9 -4.54 -19.31 -6.36
N PRO A 10 -4.85 -20.60 -6.07
CA PRO A 10 -5.12 -21.60 -7.12
C PRO A 10 -6.34 -21.24 -7.99
N GLU A 11 -7.29 -20.47 -7.47
CA GLU A 11 -8.46 -19.98 -8.20
C GLU A 11 -8.08 -19.08 -9.38
N LEU A 12 -7.01 -18.29 -9.24
CA LEU A 12 -6.54 -17.37 -10.28
C LEU A 12 -5.79 -18.10 -11.41
N VAL A 13 -5.35 -19.34 -11.19
CA VAL A 13 -4.71 -20.16 -12.23
C VAL A 13 -5.69 -20.47 -13.36
N ALA A 14 -6.99 -20.60 -13.06
CA ALA A 14 -8.03 -20.82 -14.06
C ALA A 14 -8.22 -19.61 -14.99
N GLU A 15 -7.88 -18.41 -14.52
CA GLU A 15 -7.93 -17.17 -15.29
C GLU A 15 -6.61 -16.89 -16.01
N TRP A 16 -5.59 -17.74 -15.92
CA TRP A 16 -4.30 -17.49 -16.56
C TRP A 16 -4.36 -17.71 -18.08
N SER A 17 -3.88 -16.73 -18.85
CA SER A 17 -3.79 -16.85 -20.32
C SER A 17 -2.50 -17.54 -20.77
N GLU A 18 -2.58 -18.33 -21.84
CA GLU A 18 -1.44 -18.92 -22.53
C GLU A 18 -0.49 -17.87 -23.15
N LYS A 19 -0.97 -16.64 -23.35
CA LYS A 19 -0.15 -15.50 -23.84
C LYS A 19 0.98 -15.11 -22.91
N ASN A 20 0.98 -15.61 -21.67
CA ASN A 20 2.05 -15.37 -20.72
C ASN A 20 3.30 -16.22 -20.95
N LEU A 21 3.26 -17.24 -21.81
CA LEU A 21 4.42 -18.11 -22.05
C LEU A 21 5.67 -17.28 -22.40
N PRO A 22 6.83 -17.58 -21.78
CA PRO A 22 7.12 -18.76 -20.96
C PRO A 22 6.81 -18.63 -19.46
N LEU A 23 6.16 -17.54 -19.01
CA LEU A 23 5.80 -17.36 -17.60
C LEU A 23 4.67 -18.31 -17.20
N THR A 24 4.85 -18.96 -16.06
CA THR A 24 3.85 -19.83 -15.43
C THR A 24 3.37 -19.24 -14.09
N PRO A 25 2.16 -19.60 -13.62
CA PRO A 25 1.68 -19.24 -12.29
C PRO A 25 2.60 -19.67 -11.14
N ASP A 26 3.40 -20.72 -11.34
CA ASP A 26 4.42 -21.17 -10.38
C ASP A 26 5.69 -20.30 -10.38
N SER A 27 5.98 -19.66 -11.51
CA SER A 27 7.18 -18.82 -11.71
C SER A 27 7.00 -17.37 -11.23
N ILE A 28 5.80 -16.99 -10.80
CA ILE A 28 5.49 -15.65 -10.30
C ILE A 28 4.93 -15.70 -8.88
N THR A 29 5.21 -14.67 -8.10
CA THR A 29 4.63 -14.51 -6.76
C THR A 29 3.29 -13.76 -6.86
N PHE A 30 2.38 -13.98 -5.91
CA PHE A 30 1.05 -13.33 -5.92
C PHE A 30 1.09 -11.79 -5.85
N GLY A 31 2.23 -11.21 -5.42
CA GLY A 31 2.48 -9.77 -5.41
C GLY A 31 3.39 -9.28 -6.54
N SER A 32 3.60 -10.08 -7.59
CA SER A 32 4.47 -9.73 -8.70
C SER A 32 3.88 -8.56 -9.52
N ASN A 33 4.75 -7.65 -9.97
CA ASN A 33 4.36 -6.53 -10.83
C ASN A 33 4.46 -6.84 -12.32
N LYS A 34 4.70 -8.11 -12.66
CA LYS A 34 4.70 -8.54 -14.05
C LYS A 34 3.31 -8.31 -14.64
N LYS A 35 3.28 -7.64 -15.78
CA LYS A 35 2.06 -7.43 -16.54
C LYS A 35 1.68 -8.74 -17.22
N VAL A 36 0.67 -9.41 -16.68
CA VAL A 36 0.24 -10.73 -17.15
C VAL A 36 -1.13 -10.63 -17.82
N TRP A 37 -1.36 -11.55 -18.74
CA TRP A 37 -2.62 -11.72 -19.42
C TRP A 37 -3.53 -12.63 -18.61
N TRP A 38 -4.77 -12.19 -18.43
CA TRP A 38 -5.84 -12.94 -17.80
C TRP A 38 -6.91 -13.25 -18.84
N LYS A 39 -7.65 -14.33 -18.61
CA LYS A 39 -8.73 -14.84 -19.44
C LYS A 39 -10.01 -14.89 -18.61
N GLY A 40 -11.01 -14.14 -19.04
CA GLY A 40 -12.30 -14.09 -18.36
C GLY A 40 -13.17 -15.28 -18.73
N ALA A 41 -14.21 -15.51 -17.93
CA ALA A 41 -15.21 -16.55 -18.19
C ALA A 41 -15.90 -16.40 -19.56
N CYS A 42 -15.97 -15.17 -20.10
CA CYS A 42 -16.52 -14.88 -21.43
C CYS A 42 -15.52 -15.11 -22.59
N GLY A 43 -14.29 -15.57 -22.29
CA GLY A 43 -13.25 -15.81 -23.29
C GLY A 43 -12.44 -14.57 -23.70
N HIS A 44 -12.82 -13.38 -23.23
CA HIS A 44 -11.99 -12.18 -23.43
C HIS A 44 -10.71 -12.25 -22.61
N GLU A 45 -9.62 -11.76 -23.19
CA GLU A 45 -8.34 -11.66 -22.52
C GLU A 45 -7.95 -10.21 -22.32
N TRP A 46 -7.44 -9.88 -21.14
CA TRP A 46 -6.93 -8.55 -20.81
C TRP A 46 -5.57 -8.65 -20.16
N GLN A 47 -4.81 -7.57 -20.23
CA GLN A 47 -3.47 -7.51 -19.63
C GLN A 47 -3.49 -6.51 -18.47
N THR A 48 -3.10 -6.91 -17.27
CA THR A 48 -3.07 -6.02 -16.11
C THR A 48 -1.96 -6.39 -15.12
N THR A 49 -1.54 -5.42 -14.32
CA THR A 49 -0.69 -5.63 -13.14
C THR A 49 -1.54 -5.71 -11.87
N THR A 50 -0.93 -5.84 -10.70
CA THR A 50 -1.62 -5.72 -9.41
C THR A 50 -2.32 -4.35 -9.29
N MET A 51 -3.44 -4.29 -8.57
CA MET A 51 -4.29 -3.09 -8.43
C MET A 51 -3.50 -1.82 -8.05
N LEU A 52 -2.48 -1.96 -7.20
CA LEU A 52 -1.63 -0.84 -6.77
C LEU A 52 -0.75 -0.29 -7.91
N ALA A 53 -0.20 -1.17 -8.75
CA ALA A 53 0.64 -0.80 -9.87
C ALA A 53 -0.15 -0.16 -11.04
N ASN A 54 -1.46 -0.41 -11.14
CA ASN A 54 -2.35 0.24 -12.11
C ASN A 54 -2.79 1.65 -11.71
N SER A 55 -2.51 2.07 -10.47
CA SER A 55 -2.97 3.36 -9.96
C SER A 55 -2.06 4.50 -10.44
N GLU A 56 -2.63 5.49 -11.14
CA GLU A 56 -1.90 6.68 -11.58
C GLU A 56 -1.53 7.59 -10.40
N PHE A 57 -2.41 7.65 -9.39
CA PHE A 57 -2.20 8.41 -8.16
C PHE A 57 -2.09 7.45 -6.96
N VAL A 58 -1.02 7.58 -6.17
CA VAL A 58 -0.81 6.80 -4.95
C VAL A 58 -0.28 7.72 -3.86
N ALA A 59 -0.92 7.74 -2.69
CA ALA A 59 -0.41 8.38 -1.48
C ALA A 59 -0.08 7.32 -0.43
N LEU A 60 1.19 7.23 -0.04
CA LEU A 60 1.71 6.25 0.91
C LEU A 60 2.17 6.95 2.16
N LEU A 61 1.53 6.66 3.28
CA LEU A 61 2.01 7.04 4.61
C LEU A 61 3.04 6.04 5.11
N LYS A 62 3.71 6.38 6.22
CA LYS A 62 4.64 5.49 6.93
C LYS A 62 4.21 4.02 6.95
N GLN A 63 5.09 3.12 6.49
CA GLN A 63 4.89 1.66 6.50
C GLN A 63 5.95 0.94 7.34
N ALA A 64 5.62 -0.25 7.85
CA ALA A 64 6.58 -1.11 8.54
C ALA A 64 7.65 -1.65 7.57
N ASN A 65 8.87 -1.85 8.06
CA ASN A 65 10.06 -2.18 7.24
C ASN A 65 10.00 -3.54 6.53
N THR A 66 9.03 -4.39 6.85
CA THR A 66 9.07 -5.82 6.50
C THR A 66 8.88 -6.12 5.01
N ASP A 67 8.38 -5.18 4.19
CA ASP A 67 8.16 -5.38 2.75
C ASP A 67 8.53 -4.16 1.87
N SER A 68 9.41 -3.28 2.34
CA SER A 68 9.74 -2.04 1.64
C SER A 68 10.27 -2.27 0.21
N SER A 69 11.18 -3.23 0.00
CA SER A 69 11.75 -3.50 -1.34
C SER A 69 10.71 -3.99 -2.36
N LYS A 70 9.77 -4.84 -1.95
CA LYS A 70 8.66 -5.25 -2.83
C LYS A 70 7.74 -4.07 -3.12
N MET A 71 7.49 -3.22 -2.12
CA MET A 71 6.68 -2.02 -2.27
C MET A 71 7.32 -1.02 -3.25
N ALA A 72 8.66 -0.90 -3.29
CA ALA A 72 9.36 -0.09 -4.30
C ALA A 72 9.01 -0.55 -5.71
N GLU A 73 9.11 -1.86 -5.93
CA GLU A 73 8.85 -2.47 -7.21
C GLU A 73 7.38 -2.29 -7.63
N VAL A 74 6.45 -2.49 -6.69
CA VAL A 74 5.00 -2.38 -6.96
C VAL A 74 4.58 -0.96 -7.33
N ILE A 75 5.19 0.02 -6.67
CA ILE A 75 4.80 1.41 -6.82
C ILE A 75 5.63 2.09 -7.91
N GLY A 76 6.74 1.49 -8.32
CA GLY A 76 7.66 2.04 -9.31
C GLY A 76 8.47 3.20 -8.76
N VAL A 77 9.00 3.05 -7.54
CA VAL A 77 9.81 4.07 -6.86
C VAL A 77 11.18 3.51 -6.45
N SER A 78 12.19 4.37 -6.36
CA SER A 78 13.54 3.95 -5.96
C SER A 78 13.63 3.64 -4.46
N GLU A 79 14.64 2.87 -4.06
CA GLU A 79 14.92 2.64 -2.63
C GLU A 79 15.19 3.94 -1.87
N ALA A 80 15.78 4.95 -2.52
CA ALA A 80 16.00 6.27 -1.93
C ALA A 80 14.66 6.98 -1.67
N GLN A 81 13.70 6.90 -2.59
CA GLN A 81 12.36 7.45 -2.43
C GLN A 81 11.57 6.72 -1.33
N LEU A 82 11.74 5.40 -1.20
CA LEU A 82 11.10 4.64 -0.12
C LEU A 82 11.50 5.05 1.29
N ARG A 83 12.68 5.68 1.48
CA ARG A 83 13.11 6.16 2.80
C ARG A 83 12.12 7.15 3.42
N PHE A 84 11.37 7.88 2.58
CA PHE A 84 10.30 8.79 3.00
C PHE A 84 9.05 8.09 3.52
N VAL A 85 9.00 6.75 3.44
CA VAL A 85 7.88 5.91 3.89
C VAL A 85 8.32 4.97 5.01
N THR A 86 9.57 4.49 5.04
CA THR A 86 10.04 3.53 6.05
C THR A 86 10.61 4.19 7.30
N ASN A 87 11.35 5.29 7.14
CA ASN A 87 12.08 5.94 8.23
C ASN A 87 11.57 7.36 8.50
N THR A 88 10.26 7.48 8.74
CA THR A 88 9.57 8.76 8.83
C THR A 88 8.63 8.84 10.05
N ALA A 89 8.14 10.04 10.37
CA ALA A 89 7.15 10.23 11.43
C ALA A 89 5.74 9.85 10.95
N SER A 90 4.81 9.63 11.90
CA SER A 90 3.40 9.43 11.54
C SER A 90 2.87 10.68 10.84
N GLY A 91 2.18 10.52 9.71
CA GLY A 91 1.68 11.65 8.91
C GLY A 91 2.62 12.09 7.79
N MET A 92 3.85 11.59 7.74
CA MET A 92 4.75 11.77 6.60
C MET A 92 4.65 10.59 5.62
N GLY A 93 5.05 10.83 4.37
CA GLY A 93 4.95 9.83 3.33
C GLY A 93 5.42 10.28 1.95
N LEU A 94 4.89 9.60 0.93
CA LEU A 94 5.19 9.81 -0.48
C LEU A 94 3.91 9.85 -1.32
N ILE A 95 3.79 10.84 -2.21
CA ILE A 95 2.77 10.91 -3.24
C ILE A 95 3.42 10.60 -4.58
N LYS A 96 2.80 9.72 -5.36
CA LYS A 96 3.16 9.42 -6.75
C LYS A 96 1.99 9.79 -7.65
N CYS A 97 2.26 10.62 -8.66
CA CYS A 97 1.33 11.03 -9.72
C CYS A 97 1.96 10.73 -11.08
N GLY A 98 1.59 9.62 -11.70
CA GLY A 98 2.26 9.15 -12.92
C GLY A 98 3.76 8.90 -12.67
N SER A 99 4.62 9.69 -13.33
CA SER A 99 6.07 9.67 -13.15
C SER A 99 6.60 10.63 -12.08
N VAL A 100 5.74 11.51 -11.56
CA VAL A 100 6.11 12.51 -10.56
C VAL A 100 6.00 11.88 -9.17
N VAL A 101 7.03 12.06 -8.35
CA VAL A 101 7.12 11.50 -7.00
C VAL A 101 7.52 12.62 -6.04
N ILE A 102 6.69 12.88 -5.03
CA ILE A 102 6.84 14.00 -4.09
C ILE A 102 6.74 13.47 -2.65
N PRO A 103 7.77 13.63 -1.81
CA PRO A 103 7.63 13.38 -0.38
C PRO A 103 6.71 14.43 0.25
N PHE A 104 5.90 14.04 1.22
CA PHE A 104 5.02 14.97 1.94
C PHE A 104 5.14 14.81 3.45
N ASP A 105 4.84 15.90 4.15
CA ASP A 105 4.67 15.97 5.60
C ASP A 105 3.28 16.52 5.90
N ASN A 106 2.44 15.67 6.49
CA ASN A 106 1.09 16.02 6.93
C ASN A 106 0.93 15.76 8.44
N GLN A 107 1.98 16.01 9.22
CA GLN A 107 1.88 15.98 10.68
C GLN A 107 0.93 17.06 11.18
N ILE A 108 -0.08 16.64 11.95
CA ILE A 108 -1.02 17.54 12.62
C ILE A 108 -0.60 17.67 14.08
N SER A 109 -0.35 18.90 14.50
CA SER A 109 0.08 19.17 15.88
C SER A 109 -1.06 18.95 16.88
N LYS A 110 -0.74 18.33 18.02
CA LYS A 110 -1.73 17.89 19.02
C LYS A 110 -2.46 19.02 19.75
N ASP A 111 -1.89 20.22 19.74
CA ASP A 111 -2.46 21.43 20.34
C ASP A 111 -3.50 22.12 19.45
N THR A 112 -3.69 21.65 18.21
CA THR A 112 -4.66 22.21 17.26
C THR A 112 -6.06 21.63 17.45
N ASP A 113 -7.09 22.44 17.15
CA ASP A 113 -8.47 21.96 17.10
C ASP A 113 -8.67 20.89 16.01
N LEU A 114 -7.89 20.97 14.93
CA LEU A 114 -7.90 19.99 13.86
C LEU A 114 -7.51 18.59 14.38
N TYR A 115 -6.45 18.50 15.19
CA TYR A 115 -6.08 17.24 15.82
C TYR A 115 -7.19 16.72 16.73
N ARG A 116 -7.74 17.57 17.61
CA ARG A 116 -8.82 17.17 18.52
C ARG A 116 -10.04 16.63 17.77
N LEU A 117 -10.38 17.24 16.64
CA LEU A 117 -11.51 16.82 15.80
C LEU A 117 -11.28 15.45 15.16
N TYR A 118 -10.09 15.21 14.62
CA TYR A 118 -9.78 13.99 13.84
C TYR A 118 -9.09 12.88 14.64
N ASN A 119 -8.66 13.13 15.87
CA ASN A 119 -8.00 12.13 16.69
C ASN A 119 -8.94 10.96 16.98
N THR A 120 -8.46 9.74 16.71
CA THR A 120 -9.17 8.49 16.98
C THR A 120 -8.49 7.65 18.08
N ASN A 121 -7.39 8.14 18.66
CA ASN A 121 -6.70 7.45 19.75
C ASN A 121 -7.55 7.42 21.02
N ILE A 122 -8.04 6.24 21.37
CA ILE A 122 -8.94 6.07 22.51
C ILE A 122 -8.27 6.35 23.85
N HIS A 123 -6.98 6.05 23.98
CA HIS A 123 -6.24 6.27 25.22
C HIS A 123 -6.07 7.77 25.51
N GLU A 124 -5.81 8.56 24.47
CA GLU A 124 -5.72 10.01 24.58
C GLU A 124 -7.08 10.62 24.94
N LYS A 125 -8.17 10.18 24.29
CA LYS A 125 -9.53 10.63 24.62
C LYS A 125 -9.92 10.33 26.06
N ILE A 126 -9.62 9.13 26.56
CA ILE A 126 -9.87 8.76 27.96
C ILE A 126 -9.07 9.65 28.91
N ALA A 127 -7.81 9.94 28.60
CA ALA A 127 -6.97 10.80 29.42
C ALA A 127 -7.49 12.26 29.46
N GLU A 128 -7.97 12.79 28.33
CA GLU A 128 -8.58 14.12 28.26
C GLU A 128 -9.88 14.20 29.05
N GLN A 129 -10.74 13.18 28.95
CA GLN A 129 -11.99 13.10 29.70
C GLN A 129 -11.72 13.13 31.21
N LYS A 130 -10.78 12.29 31.68
CA LYS A 130 -10.36 12.25 33.09
C LYS A 130 -9.80 13.59 33.56
N LYS A 131 -9.00 14.27 32.72
CA LYS A 131 -8.50 15.63 33.04
C LYS A 131 -9.64 16.63 33.18
N LYS A 132 -10.64 16.60 32.29
CA LYS A 132 -11.80 17.49 32.36
C LYS A 132 -12.63 17.25 33.62
N GLU A 133 -12.88 15.99 33.97
CA GLU A 133 -13.60 15.61 35.19
C GLU A 133 -12.87 16.08 36.45
N ALA A 134 -11.54 15.95 36.48
CA ALA A 134 -10.71 16.41 37.60
C ALA A 134 -10.64 17.94 37.75
N MET A 135 -10.82 18.71 36.67
CA MET A 135 -10.85 20.18 36.73
C MET A 135 -12.23 20.76 37.11
N LEU A 136 -13.27 19.93 37.14
CA LEU A 136 -14.63 20.32 37.50
C LEU A 136 -14.97 20.03 38.99
N GLN A 137 -14.03 19.42 39.73
CA GLN A 137 -14.08 19.18 41.17
C GLN A 137 -13.22 20.20 41.92
#